data_AF-A0AAX2KW66-F1
#
_entry.id   AF-A0AAX2KW66-F1
#
_cell.length_a   1.000
_cell.length_b   1.000
_cell.length_c   1.000
_cell.angle_alpha   90.00
_cell.angle_beta   90.00
_cell.angle_gamma   90.00
#
_symmetry.space_group_name_H-M   'P 1'
#
loop_
_entity.id
_entity.type
_entity.pdbx_description
1 polymer ?
#
loop_
_entity_poly.entity_id
_entity_poly.type
_entity_poly.pdbx_seq_one_letter_code
_entity_poly.pdbx_strand_id
1 'polypeptide(L)'
;MIVSLFFLLLAFVGVAFSEYYGPEFTHVLGSTNLEGKEIRFGIGWSSLWSVGTTAASNGSVNAVLDSFTPLGGAIPMFLMQLGEIIFGGVGSGLYGMLAFLLLAVFIAGLLVGRHLNI
;
A
#
# COMPACT_ATOMS: atom_id res chain seq x y z
N MET A 1 -13.75 6.93 1.19
CA MET A 1 -12.68 7.91 1.49
C MET A 1 -12.11 7.78 2.91
N ILE A 2 -12.92 7.77 3.99
CA ILE A 2 -12.39 7.58 5.36
C ILE A 2 -11.68 6.21 5.52
N VAL A 3 -12.30 5.12 5.07
CA VAL A 3 -11.73 3.76 5.21
C VAL A 3 -10.44 3.61 4.40
N SER A 4 -10.40 4.16 3.19
CA SER A 4 -9.20 4.12 2.33
C SER A 4 -8.04 4.95 2.91
N LEU A 5 -8.32 6.10 3.53
CA LEU A 5 -7.32 6.91 4.23
C LEU A 5 -6.75 6.19 5.45
N PHE A 6 -7.62 5.56 6.26
CA PHE A 6 -7.17 4.78 7.41
C PHE A 6 -6.27 3.62 6.99
N PHE A 7 -6.64 2.91 5.91
CA PHE A 7 -5.84 1.83 5.37
C PHE A 7 -4.46 2.31 4.86
N LEU A 8 -4.41 3.42 4.12
CA LEU A 8 -3.13 3.99 3.68
C LEU A 8 -2.26 4.46 4.84
N LEU A 9 -2.85 5.02 5.89
CA LEU A 9 -2.10 5.47 7.06
C LEU A 9 -1.49 4.27 7.80
N LEU A 10 -2.25 3.18 7.95
CA LEU A 10 -1.73 1.92 8.50
C LEU A 10 -0.62 1.33 7.62
N ALA A 11 -0.80 1.30 6.29
CA ALA A 11 0.20 0.81 5.36
C ALA A 11 1.49 1.64 5.45
N PHE A 12 1.37 2.97 5.49
CA PHE A 12 2.50 3.88 5.66
C PHE A 12 3.24 3.64 6.99
N VAL A 13 2.50 3.58 8.10
CA VAL A 13 3.10 3.33 9.43
C VAL A 13 3.77 1.95 9.47
N GLY A 14 3.15 0.92 8.90
CA GLY A 14 3.71 -0.42 8.82
C GLY A 14 5.02 -0.47 8.05
N VAL A 15 5.07 0.13 6.86
CA VAL A 15 6.30 0.22 6.05
C VAL A 15 7.35 1.06 6.77
N ALA A 16 7.02 2.27 7.21
CA ALA A 16 7.98 3.15 7.88
C ALA A 16 8.58 2.48 9.13
N PHE A 17 7.75 1.87 9.97
CA PHE A 17 8.22 1.15 11.15
C PHE A 17 9.15 -0.01 10.77
N SER A 18 8.77 -0.82 9.77
CA SER A 18 9.62 -1.93 9.30
C SER A 18 10.97 -1.48 8.75
N GLU A 19 11.04 -0.33 8.08
CA GLU A 19 12.28 0.19 7.52
C GLU A 19 13.16 0.88 8.59
N TYR A 20 12.56 1.48 9.63
CA TYR A 20 13.29 2.05 10.76
C TYR A 20 13.92 0.97 11.67
N TYR A 21 13.23 -0.15 11.87
CA TYR A 21 13.72 -1.33 12.59
C TYR A 21 14.17 -2.44 11.62
N GLY A 22 14.82 -2.03 10.53
CA GLY A 22 15.34 -2.91 9.49
C GLY A 22 16.42 -3.89 10.00
N PRO A 23 16.99 -4.69 9.09
CA PRO A 23 17.86 -5.80 9.46
C PRO A 23 19.10 -5.32 10.23
N GLU A 24 19.29 -5.88 11.42
CA GLU A 24 20.49 -5.68 12.21
C GLU A 24 21.60 -6.60 11.71
N PHE A 25 22.66 -6.00 11.17
CA PHE A 25 23.86 -6.75 10.78
C PHE A 25 24.87 -6.70 11.93
N THR A 26 25.42 -7.86 12.30
CA THR A 26 26.54 -7.94 13.23
C THR A 26 27.68 -7.08 12.70
N HIS A 27 28.17 -6.14 13.52
CA HIS A 27 29.21 -5.14 13.22
C HIS A 27 28.76 -3.85 12.48
N VAL A 28 27.46 -3.61 12.30
CA VAL A 28 26.94 -2.33 11.78
C VAL A 28 26.29 -1.50 12.89
N LEU A 29 26.73 -0.25 13.04
CA LEU A 29 26.19 0.71 13.99
C LEU A 29 24.93 1.37 13.39
N GLY A 30 23.80 0.66 13.46
CA GLY A 30 22.48 1.18 13.06
C GLY A 30 21.55 0.09 12.51
N SER A 31 20.27 0.14 12.91
CA SER A 31 19.22 -0.80 12.47
C SER A 31 18.35 -0.26 11.32
N THR A 32 18.70 0.89 10.74
CA THR A 32 17.85 1.56 9.74
C THR A 32 18.15 1.07 8.33
N ASN A 33 17.10 0.73 7.57
CA ASN A 33 17.26 0.33 6.17
C ASN A 33 17.41 1.55 5.25
N LEU A 34 18.64 1.85 4.85
CA LEU A 34 18.96 2.88 3.85
C LEU A 34 19.30 2.30 2.48
N GLU A 35 19.22 0.98 2.33
CA GLU A 35 19.48 0.32 1.05
C GLU A 35 18.34 0.65 0.07
N GLY A 36 18.71 1.01 -1.16
CA GLY A 36 17.80 1.52 -2.18
C GLY A 36 17.11 2.85 -1.85
N LYS A 37 17.48 3.55 -0.76
CA LYS A 37 16.89 4.84 -0.37
C LYS A 37 17.82 6.01 -0.70
N GLU A 38 17.24 7.08 -1.23
CA GLU A 38 17.94 8.34 -1.45
C GLU A 38 18.10 9.14 -0.15
N ILE A 39 19.31 9.61 0.15
CA ILE A 39 19.61 10.40 1.37
C ILE A 39 18.74 11.67 1.46
N ARG A 40 18.38 12.24 0.31
CA ARG A 40 17.53 13.44 0.18
C ARG A 40 16.13 13.24 0.77
N PHE A 41 15.60 12.02 0.67
CA PHE A 41 14.24 11.68 1.10
C PHE A 41 14.26 10.89 2.41
N GLY A 42 15.25 10.04 2.61
CA GLY A 42 15.34 9.17 3.78
C GLY A 42 14.14 8.21 3.89
N ILE A 43 14.06 7.51 5.02
CA ILE A 43 13.11 6.41 5.20
C ILE A 43 11.67 6.89 5.18
N GLY A 44 11.35 8.00 5.86
CA GLY A 44 9.99 8.50 5.99
C GLY A 44 9.36 8.83 4.63
N TRP A 45 10.01 9.66 3.83
CA TRP A 45 9.47 10.07 2.53
C TRP A 45 9.51 8.94 1.49
N SER A 46 10.52 8.07 1.52
CA SER A 46 10.56 6.89 0.67
C SER A 46 9.47 5.87 0.99
N SER A 47 9.16 5.68 2.28
CA SER A 47 8.06 4.79 2.71
C SER A 47 6.70 5.36 2.30
N LEU A 48 6.49 6.67 2.49
CA LEU A 48 5.25 7.34 2.10
C LEU A 48 5.04 7.25 0.58
N TRP A 49 6.07 7.54 -0.20
CA TRP A 49 5.97 7.50 -1.66
C TRP A 49 5.78 6.08 -2.19
N SER A 50 6.42 5.08 -1.60
CA SER A 50 6.25 3.68 -2.01
C SER A 50 4.83 3.17 -1.78
N VAL A 51 4.19 3.57 -0.66
CA VAL A 51 2.77 3.28 -0.42
C VAL A 51 1.87 4.09 -1.35
N GLY A 52 2.16 5.38 -1.53
CA GLY A 52 1.35 6.27 -2.38
C GLY A 52 1.35 5.86 -3.84
N THR A 53 2.53 5.54 -4.40
CA THR A 53 2.69 5.18 -5.81
C THR A 53 2.08 3.83 -6.17
N THR A 54 2.12 2.86 -5.24
CA THR A 54 1.53 1.53 -5.43
C THR A 54 0.03 1.51 -5.16
N ALA A 55 -0.47 2.32 -4.23
CA ALA A 55 -1.90 2.49 -4.04
C ALA A 55 -2.57 3.25 -5.20
N ALA A 56 -1.92 4.30 -5.71
CA ALA A 56 -2.45 5.14 -6.77
C ALA A 56 -2.12 4.66 -8.20
N SER A 57 -1.54 3.46 -8.37
CA SER A 57 -1.13 2.95 -9.70
C SER A 57 -0.23 3.92 -10.49
N ASN A 58 0.58 4.72 -9.79
CA ASN A 58 1.42 5.72 -10.45
C ASN A 58 2.70 5.08 -11.02
N GLY A 59 3.25 4.06 -10.34
CA GLY A 59 4.44 3.32 -10.79
C GLY A 59 5.76 4.10 -10.70
N SER A 60 5.75 5.35 -10.24
CA SER A 60 6.96 6.14 -9.97
C SER A 60 7.68 5.64 -8.71
N VAL A 61 9.01 5.50 -8.77
CA VAL A 61 9.81 4.93 -7.69
C VAL A 61 10.87 5.93 -7.24
N ASN A 62 10.86 6.33 -5.96
CA ASN A 62 11.89 7.18 -5.35
C ASN A 62 12.86 6.41 -4.45
N ALA A 63 12.60 5.11 -4.27
CA ALA A 63 13.38 4.16 -3.49
C ALA A 63 13.15 2.76 -4.08
N VAL A 64 14.23 2.00 -4.31
CA VAL A 64 14.14 0.68 -4.94
C VAL A 64 13.29 -0.25 -4.06
N LEU A 65 12.18 -0.76 -4.60
CA LEU A 65 11.22 -1.61 -3.86
C LEU A 65 11.81 -2.98 -3.47
N ASP A 66 12.75 -3.49 -4.27
CA ASP A 66 13.46 -4.75 -3.99
C ASP A 66 14.38 -4.64 -2.76
N SER A 67 14.81 -3.43 -2.45
CA SER A 67 15.66 -3.08 -1.31
C SER A 67 14.89 -2.88 0.00
N PHE A 68 13.57 -3.05 0.00
CA PHE A 68 12.77 -2.93 1.23
C PHE A 68 12.93 -4.17 2.09
N THR A 69 12.68 -4.00 3.38
CA THR A 69 12.55 -5.11 4.32
C THR A 69 11.42 -6.04 3.86
N PRO A 70 11.42 -7.32 4.28
CA PRO A 70 10.39 -8.27 3.85
C PRO A 70 8.95 -7.77 4.08
N LEU A 71 8.70 -7.13 5.23
CA LEU A 71 7.40 -6.53 5.53
C LEU A 71 7.19 -5.21 4.75
N GLY A 72 8.24 -4.38 4.65
CA GLY A 72 8.22 -3.12 3.91
C GLY A 72 7.95 -3.27 2.42
N GLY A 73 8.36 -4.38 1.80
CA GLY A 73 8.08 -4.74 0.41
C GLY A 73 6.76 -5.51 0.24
N ALA A 74 6.36 -6.32 1.22
CA ALA A 74 5.10 -7.06 1.17
C ALA A 74 3.87 -6.15 1.16
N ILE A 75 3.90 -5.03 1.88
CA ILE A 75 2.77 -4.07 1.92
C ILE A 75 2.54 -3.41 0.55
N PRO A 76 3.54 -2.79 -0.12
CA PRO A 76 3.42 -2.33 -1.51
C PRO A 76 2.97 -3.42 -2.49
N MET A 77 3.48 -4.66 -2.34
CA MET A 77 3.04 -5.79 -3.18
C MET A 77 1.57 -6.12 -2.97
N PHE A 78 1.11 -6.13 -1.71
CA PHE A 78 -0.29 -6.36 -1.37
C PHE A 78 -1.20 -5.28 -1.96
N LEU A 79 -0.78 -4.00 -1.91
CA LEU A 79 -1.53 -2.89 -2.50
C LEU A 79 -1.75 -3.06 -4.01
N MET A 80 -0.73 -3.55 -4.74
CA MET A 80 -0.86 -3.87 -6.17
C MET A 80 -1.78 -5.08 -6.39
N GLN A 81 -1.65 -6.13 -5.57
CA GLN A 81 -2.45 -7.35 -5.68
C GLN A 81 -3.94 -7.13 -5.39
N LEU A 82 -4.29 -6.13 -4.58
CA LEU A 82 -5.68 -5.71 -4.36
C LEU A 82 -6.34 -5.10 -5.61
N GLY A 83 -5.61 -4.95 -6.72
CA GLY A 83 -6.13 -4.39 -7.96
C GLY A 83 -6.22 -2.87 -7.93
N GLU A 84 -5.37 -2.22 -7.12
CA GLU A 84 -5.18 -0.76 -7.13
C GLU A 84 -6.50 0.00 -6.87
N ILE A 85 -7.33 -0.54 -5.96
CA ILE A 85 -8.65 0.02 -5.65
C ILE A 85 -8.61 1.15 -4.61
N ILE A 86 -7.48 1.35 -3.93
CA ILE A 86 -7.33 2.32 -2.84
C ILE A 86 -6.81 3.64 -3.41
N PHE A 87 -7.73 4.58 -3.67
CA PHE A 87 -7.54 5.77 -4.54
C PHE A 87 -7.32 5.40 -6.01
N GLY A 88 -6.41 4.45 -6.27
CA GLY A 88 -6.15 3.86 -7.57
C GLY A 88 -5.65 4.84 -8.64
N GLY A 89 -5.42 4.28 -9.83
CA GLY A 89 -5.04 5.07 -10.99
C GLY A 89 -6.18 5.97 -11.50
N VAL A 90 -5.82 6.98 -12.28
CA VAL A 90 -6.81 7.84 -12.94
C VAL A 90 -7.65 7.00 -13.91
N GLY A 91 -8.95 6.86 -13.64
CA GLY A 91 -9.86 5.99 -14.41
C GLY A 91 -9.86 4.55 -13.88
N SER A 92 -8.73 3.85 -14.06
CA SER A 92 -8.13 2.95 -13.06
C SER A 92 -8.98 2.46 -11.89
N GLY A 93 -8.77 3.16 -10.78
CA GLY A 93 -9.31 2.82 -9.48
C GLY A 93 -10.82 2.93 -9.42
N LEU A 94 -11.45 3.80 -10.21
CA LEU A 94 -12.89 4.01 -10.15
C LEU A 94 -13.64 2.78 -10.67
N TYR A 95 -13.25 2.23 -11.83
CA TYR A 95 -13.93 1.04 -12.34
C TYR A 95 -13.64 -0.19 -11.47
N GLY A 96 -12.40 -0.34 -10.97
CA GLY A 96 -12.03 -1.44 -10.07
C GLY A 96 -12.83 -1.38 -8.77
N MET A 97 -12.93 -0.20 -8.16
CA MET A 97 -13.72 0.02 -6.95
C MET A 97 -15.20 -0.26 -7.19
N LEU A 98 -15.78 0.21 -8.31
CA LEU A 98 -17.19 -0.03 -8.64
C LEU A 98 -17.50 -1.52 -8.83
N ALA A 99 -16.60 -2.29 -9.46
CA ALA A 99 -16.77 -3.74 -9.61
C ALA A 99 -16.83 -4.45 -8.24
N PHE A 100 -15.93 -4.11 -7.31
CA PHE A 100 -15.97 -4.65 -5.94
C PHE A 100 -17.20 -4.18 -5.16
N LEU A 101 -17.67 -2.95 -5.39
CA LEU A 101 -18.88 -2.41 -4.76
C LEU A 101 -20.12 -3.20 -5.20
N LEU A 102 -20.26 -3.49 -6.49
CA LEU A 102 -21.35 -4.31 -7.02
C LEU A 102 -21.31 -5.73 -6.42
N LEU A 103 -20.13 -6.33 -6.34
CA LEU A 103 -19.95 -7.64 -5.70
C LEU A 103 -20.35 -7.59 -4.21
N ALA A 104 -19.93 -6.56 -3.47
CA ALA A 104 -20.24 -6.41 -2.06
C ALA A 104 -21.75 -6.24 -1.81
N VAL A 105 -22.44 -5.43 -2.63
CA VAL A 105 -23.90 -5.25 -2.53
C VAL A 105 -24.63 -6.55 -2.90
N PHE A 106 -24.14 -7.30 -3.90
CA PHE A 106 -24.67 -8.61 -4.25
C PHE A 106 -24.59 -9.60 -3.08
N ILE A 107 -23.41 -9.73 -2.47
CA ILE A 107 -23.21 -10.61 -1.31
C ILE A 107 -24.08 -10.15 -0.13
N ALA A 108 -24.16 -8.84 0.14
CA ALA A 108 -25.03 -8.30 1.18
C ALA A 108 -26.52 -8.60 0.93
N GLY A 109 -26.99 -8.48 -0.33
CA GLY A 109 -28.36 -8.83 -0.72
C GLY A 109 -28.67 -10.31 -0.48
N LEU A 110 -27.74 -11.20 -0.87
CA LEU A 110 -27.85 -12.64 -0.61
C LEU A 110 -27.94 -12.95 0.90
N LEU A 111 -27.11 -12.31 1.73
CA LEU A 111 -27.11 -12.52 3.18
C LEU A 111 -28.43 -12.08 3.85
N VAL A 112 -29.09 -11.05 3.33
CA VAL A 112 -30.39 -10.59 3.84
C VAL A 112 -31.56 -11.38 3.22
N GLY A 113 -31.31 -12.24 2.22
CA GLY A 113 -32.33 -13.06 1.56
C GLY A 113 -33.23 -12.26 0.60
N ARG A 114 -32.77 -11.10 0.12
CA ARG A 114 -33.50 -10.23 -0.81
C ARG A 114 -32.77 -10.15 -2.15
N HIS A 115 -33.53 -10.01 -3.23
CA HIS A 115 -32.96 -9.75 -4.54
C HIS A 115 -32.27 -8.40 -4.57
N LEU A 116 -31.26 -8.29 -5.42
CA LEU A 116 -30.49 -7.09 -5.65
C LEU A 116 -31.38 -6.03 -6.32
N ASN A 117 -31.82 -5.00 -5.57
CA ASN A 117 -32.50 -3.83 -6.13
C ASN A 117 -31.46 -2.74 -6.39
N ILE A 118 -30.99 -2.66 -7.64
CA ILE A 118 -30.14 -1.59 -8.17
C ILE A 118 -30.82 -1.09 -9.45
#